data_AF-A0A965L8F9-F1
#
_entry.id   AF-A0A965L8F9-F1
#
_cell.length_a   1.000
_cell.length_b   1.000
_cell.length_c   1.000
_cell.angle_alpha   90.00
_cell.angle_beta   90.00
_cell.angle_gamma   90.00
#
_symmetry.space_group_name_H-M   'P 1'
#
loop_
_entity.id
_entity.type
_entity.pdbx_description
1 polymer ?
#
loop_
_entity_poly.entity_id
_entity_poly.type
_entity_poly.pdbx_seq_one_letter_code
_entity_poly.pdbx_strand_id
1 'polypeptide(L)'
;MTDDTDNQTRGGAADLAFLRGLAEEGSKAPLGGGRILMAAGIVYGLASLSQWAAITEVAPFSVRQSNWIWLIATGVFLTLVVLDKILWCPPTGVKTAANRAARAAWSCVGAGIFAGIASMAAVSWRLGEAGASLLWLLPSLIMVFYGLGWGVCAAMFRSQRLLWLCIGSFVAAPVLGFMTNSPALYLAYALALLALMAVPGFLLMRAADAAHAAHRTPTA
;
A
#
# COMPACT_ATOMS: atom_id res chain seq x y z
N MET A 1 -6.88 -33.37 -50.09
CA MET A 1 -6.53 -33.59 -48.66
C MET A 1 -5.49 -32.57 -48.15
N THR A 2 -5.22 -31.49 -48.87
CA THR A 2 -4.21 -30.46 -48.53
C THR A 2 -4.81 -29.16 -47.99
N ASP A 3 -6.13 -29.01 -48.00
CA ASP A 3 -6.83 -27.77 -47.66
C ASP A 3 -7.10 -27.61 -46.15
N ASP A 4 -7.34 -28.72 -45.43
CA ASP A 4 -7.61 -28.71 -43.98
C ASP A 4 -6.36 -28.39 -43.13
N THR A 5 -5.17 -28.76 -43.59
CA THR A 5 -3.90 -28.53 -42.87
C THR A 5 -3.47 -27.06 -42.91
N ASP A 6 -3.74 -26.35 -44.00
CA ASP A 6 -3.42 -24.93 -44.15
C ASP A 6 -4.40 -24.04 -43.35
N ASN A 7 -5.65 -24.47 -43.21
CA ASN A 7 -6.63 -23.78 -42.39
C ASN A 7 -6.36 -23.97 -40.88
N GLN A 8 -5.97 -25.18 -40.44
CA GLN A 8 -5.61 -25.44 -39.04
C GLN A 8 -4.33 -24.70 -38.60
N THR A 9 -3.33 -24.60 -39.47
CA THR A 9 -2.09 -23.87 -39.17
C THR A 9 -2.30 -22.35 -39.12
N ARG A 10 -3.13 -21.79 -40.01
CA ARG A 10 -3.55 -20.38 -39.96
C ARG A 10 -4.39 -20.04 -38.74
N GLY A 11 -5.33 -20.93 -38.37
CA GLY A 11 -6.13 -20.79 -37.14
C GLY A 11 -5.28 -20.84 -35.88
N GLY A 12 -4.36 -21.81 -35.76
CA GLY A 12 -3.48 -21.93 -34.61
C GLY A 12 -2.50 -20.75 -34.44
N ALA A 13 -1.96 -20.23 -35.55
CA ALA A 13 -1.09 -19.05 -35.51
C ALA A 13 -1.86 -17.76 -35.14
N ALA A 14 -3.10 -17.60 -35.63
CA ALA A 14 -3.98 -16.49 -35.27
C ALA A 14 -4.41 -16.56 -33.79
N ASP A 15 -4.72 -17.75 -33.28
CA ASP A 15 -5.06 -17.97 -31.87
C ASP A 15 -3.86 -17.68 -30.95
N LEU A 16 -2.66 -18.10 -31.33
CA LEU A 16 -1.43 -17.77 -30.60
C LEU A 16 -1.16 -16.25 -30.60
N ALA A 17 -1.35 -15.59 -31.74
CA ALA A 17 -1.19 -14.14 -31.84
C ALA A 17 -2.25 -13.39 -30.99
N PHE A 18 -3.49 -13.88 -30.98
CA PHE A 18 -4.57 -13.35 -30.14
C PHE A 18 -4.29 -13.57 -28.65
N LEU A 19 -3.92 -14.78 -28.24
CA LEU A 19 -3.55 -15.10 -26.85
C LEU A 19 -2.32 -14.31 -26.39
N ARG A 20 -1.34 -14.11 -27.28
CA ARG A 20 -0.18 -13.25 -27.03
C ARG A 20 -0.59 -11.79 -26.90
N GLY A 21 -1.49 -11.30 -27.74
CA GLY A 21 -2.06 -9.96 -27.65
C GLY A 21 -2.78 -9.73 -26.32
N LEU A 22 -3.64 -10.65 -25.90
CA LEU A 22 -4.30 -10.62 -24.60
C LEU A 22 -3.31 -10.67 -23.42
N ALA A 23 -2.24 -11.47 -23.55
CA ALA A 23 -1.19 -11.55 -22.53
C ALA A 23 -0.37 -10.25 -22.46
N GLU A 24 -0.05 -9.64 -23.59
CA GLU A 24 0.70 -8.38 -23.68
C GLU A 24 -0.14 -7.19 -23.19
N GLU A 25 -1.43 -7.12 -23.51
CA GLU A 25 -2.36 -6.12 -22.96
C GLU A 25 -2.52 -6.28 -21.44
N GLY A 26 -2.66 -7.51 -20.96
CA GLY A 26 -2.67 -7.81 -19.53
C GLY A 26 -1.36 -7.47 -18.81
N SER A 27 -0.22 -7.49 -19.51
CA SER A 27 1.08 -7.12 -18.93
C SER A 27 1.24 -5.61 -18.70
N LYS A 28 0.50 -4.78 -19.45
CA LYS A 28 0.61 -3.31 -19.40
C LYS A 28 -0.38 -2.65 -18.45
N ALA A 29 -1.23 -3.42 -17.77
CA ALA A 29 -2.22 -2.86 -16.86
C ALA A 29 -1.54 -2.12 -15.68
N PRO A 30 -1.97 -0.90 -15.35
CA PRO A 30 -1.43 -0.18 -14.20
C PRO A 30 -1.72 -0.91 -12.89
N LEU A 31 -0.83 -0.72 -11.91
CA LEU A 31 -1.04 -1.21 -10.54
C LEU A 31 -2.26 -0.51 -9.93
N GLY A 32 -3.28 -1.29 -9.58
CA GLY A 32 -4.49 -0.80 -8.93
C GLY A 32 -4.32 -0.56 -7.42
N GLY A 33 -5.23 0.23 -6.84
CA GLY A 33 -5.29 0.44 -5.38
C GLY A 33 -4.50 1.64 -4.84
N GLY A 34 -3.94 2.49 -5.72
CA GLY A 34 -3.20 3.70 -5.32
C GLY A 34 -3.97 4.64 -4.40
N ARG A 35 -5.30 4.71 -4.53
CA ARG A 35 -6.18 5.55 -3.70
C ARG A 35 -6.15 5.18 -2.22
N ILE A 36 -6.22 3.88 -1.91
CA ILE A 36 -6.18 3.38 -0.54
C ILE A 36 -4.77 3.59 0.06
N LEU A 37 -3.72 3.38 -0.74
CA LEU A 37 -2.34 3.65 -0.30
C LEU A 37 -2.13 5.14 0.00
N MET A 38 -2.67 6.00 -0.85
CA MET A 38 -2.64 7.45 -0.65
C MET A 38 -3.36 7.84 0.64
N ALA A 39 -4.58 7.35 0.82
CA ALA A 39 -5.39 7.58 2.01
C ALA A 39 -4.68 7.10 3.28
N ALA A 40 -4.09 5.91 3.26
CA ALA A 40 -3.32 5.38 4.38
C ALA A 40 -2.15 6.32 4.75
N GLY A 41 -1.33 6.70 3.77
CA GLY A 41 -0.18 7.57 3.98
C GLY A 41 -0.57 8.94 4.54
N ILE A 42 -1.67 9.54 4.05
CA ILE A 42 -2.16 10.83 4.55
C ILE A 42 -2.72 10.69 5.96
N VAL A 43 -3.64 9.77 6.18
CA VAL A 43 -4.34 9.63 7.48
C VAL A 43 -3.37 9.30 8.59
N TYR A 44 -2.50 8.29 8.41
CA TYR A 44 -1.53 7.91 9.42
C TYR A 44 -0.33 8.86 9.48
N GLY A 45 0.02 9.53 8.38
CA GLY A 45 1.04 10.59 8.37
C GLY A 45 0.60 11.78 9.21
N LEU A 46 -0.63 12.25 9.04
CA LEU A 46 -1.22 13.31 9.86
C LEU A 46 -1.39 12.89 11.32
N ALA A 47 -1.83 11.66 11.58
CA ALA A 47 -1.88 11.12 12.94
C ALA A 47 -0.50 11.15 13.62
N SER A 48 0.55 10.80 12.88
CA SER A 48 1.93 10.82 13.37
C SER A 48 2.43 12.26 13.63
N LEU A 49 2.10 13.22 12.76
CA LEU A 49 2.40 14.63 13.01
C LEU A 49 1.68 15.17 14.26
N SER A 50 0.41 14.82 14.44
CA SER A 50 -0.36 15.20 15.62
C SER A 50 0.22 14.59 16.89
N GLN A 51 0.65 13.32 16.85
CA GLN A 51 1.34 12.67 17.95
C GLN A 51 2.67 13.37 18.30
N TRP A 52 3.46 13.75 17.29
CA TRP A 52 4.68 14.53 17.49
C TRP A 52 4.38 15.88 18.15
N ALA A 53 3.37 16.61 17.67
CA ALA A 53 2.97 17.90 18.22
C ALA A 53 2.47 17.80 19.68
N ALA A 54 1.81 16.69 20.03
CA ALA A 54 1.38 16.42 21.40
C ALA A 54 2.56 16.10 22.33
N ILE A 55 3.54 15.30 21.89
CA ILE A 55 4.71 14.93 22.71
C ILE A 55 5.67 16.11 22.91
N THR A 56 5.76 17.00 21.92
CA THR A 56 6.61 18.20 21.99
C THR A 56 5.96 19.40 22.67
N GLU A 57 4.73 19.24 23.17
CA GLU A 57 3.94 20.28 23.85
C GLU A 57 3.68 21.54 23.00
N VAL A 58 3.88 21.44 21.68
CA VAL A 58 3.56 22.52 20.73
C VAL A 58 2.05 22.69 20.59
N ALA A 59 1.28 21.62 20.81
CA ALA A 59 -0.18 21.65 20.80
C ALA A 59 -0.76 21.41 22.22
N PRO A 60 -1.90 22.04 22.58
CA PRO A 60 -2.44 22.04 23.94
C PRO A 60 -3.15 20.73 24.36
N PHE A 61 -2.85 19.61 23.72
CA PHE A 61 -3.51 18.32 23.98
C PHE A 61 -2.65 17.44 24.90
N SER A 62 -3.28 16.81 25.90
CA SER A 62 -2.60 15.88 26.81
C SER A 62 -2.20 14.57 26.13
N VAL A 63 -1.13 13.92 26.61
CA VAL A 63 -0.66 12.61 26.10
C VAL A 63 -1.75 11.53 26.13
N ARG A 64 -2.68 11.59 27.08
CA ARG A 64 -3.83 10.67 27.15
C ARG A 64 -4.85 10.91 26.03
N GLN A 65 -5.04 12.15 25.59
CA GLN A 65 -5.82 12.47 24.40
C GLN A 65 -5.11 11.99 23.13
N SER A 66 -3.78 11.88 23.15
CA SER A 66 -2.96 11.38 22.04
C SER A 66 -3.30 9.95 21.61
N ASN A 67 -3.69 9.08 22.54
CA ASN A 67 -4.08 7.69 22.19
C ASN A 67 -5.35 7.63 21.35
N TRP A 68 -6.27 8.59 21.49
CA TRP A 68 -7.47 8.67 20.67
C TRP A 68 -7.17 9.00 19.21
N ILE A 69 -6.05 9.68 18.93
CA ILE A 69 -5.62 10.02 17.56
C ILE A 69 -5.50 8.75 16.71
N TRP A 70 -4.92 7.68 17.26
CA TRP A 70 -4.74 6.41 16.55
C TRP A 70 -6.06 5.70 16.28
N LEU A 71 -7.00 5.73 17.24
CA LEU A 71 -8.33 5.15 17.07
C LEU A 71 -9.15 5.92 16.02
N ILE A 72 -9.11 7.26 16.07
CA ILE A 72 -9.77 8.13 15.10
C ILE A 72 -9.18 7.91 13.71
N ALA A 73 -7.85 7.91 13.58
CA ALA A 73 -7.16 7.66 12.32
C ALA A 73 -7.52 6.29 11.73
N THR A 74 -7.54 5.25 12.56
CA THR A 74 -7.94 3.90 12.13
C THR A 74 -9.40 3.88 11.68
N GLY A 75 -10.31 4.51 12.43
CA GLY A 75 -11.71 4.64 12.07
C GLY A 75 -11.89 5.33 10.73
N VAL A 76 -11.26 6.50 10.54
CA VAL A 76 -11.28 7.25 9.28
C VAL A 76 -10.73 6.40 8.13
N PHE A 77 -9.59 5.74 8.31
CA PHE A 77 -9.01 4.90 7.27
C PHE A 77 -9.92 3.73 6.87
N LEU A 78 -10.51 3.02 7.85
CA LEU A 78 -11.44 1.92 7.57
C LEU A 78 -12.70 2.42 6.86
N THR A 79 -13.23 3.58 7.25
CA THR A 79 -14.34 4.22 6.54
C THR A 79 -13.96 4.51 5.09
N LEU A 80 -12.77 5.06 4.82
CA LEU A 80 -12.30 5.31 3.45
C LEU A 80 -12.15 4.03 2.63
N VAL A 81 -11.68 2.92 3.23
CA VAL A 81 -11.60 1.61 2.56
C VAL A 81 -13.01 1.10 2.20
N VAL A 82 -13.97 1.22 3.11
CA VAL A 82 -15.36 0.81 2.85
C VAL A 82 -15.99 1.67 1.77
N LEU A 83 -15.81 2.99 1.82
CA LEU A 83 -16.31 3.91 0.81
C LEU A 83 -15.70 3.63 -0.56
N ASP A 84 -14.38 3.42 -0.66
CA ASP A 84 -13.72 3.09 -1.93
C ASP A 84 -14.29 1.80 -2.55
N LYS A 85 -14.53 0.78 -1.71
CA LYS A 85 -15.14 -0.50 -2.15
C LYS A 85 -16.58 -0.34 -2.62
N ILE A 86 -17.41 0.42 -1.91
CA ILE A 86 -18.85 0.53 -2.18
C ILE A 86 -19.15 1.52 -3.30
N LEU A 87 -18.52 2.70 -3.25
CA LEU A 87 -18.92 3.86 -4.07
C LEU A 87 -18.01 4.08 -5.28
N TRP A 88 -16.77 3.57 -5.29
CA TRP A 88 -15.74 4.00 -6.26
C TRP A 88 -15.04 2.84 -6.99
N CYS A 89 -15.46 1.59 -6.77
CA CYS A 89 -14.99 0.44 -7.55
C CYS A 89 -16.03 0.02 -8.61
N PRO A 90 -16.07 0.64 -9.81
CA PRO A 90 -16.65 -0.02 -10.96
C PRO A 90 -15.79 -1.25 -11.35
N PRO A 91 -16.41 -2.37 -11.77
CA PRO A 91 -15.71 -3.60 -12.16
C PRO A 91 -15.02 -3.49 -13.54
N THR A 92 -14.29 -2.41 -13.80
CA THR A 92 -13.78 -2.08 -15.16
C THR A 92 -12.27 -2.19 -15.33
N GLY A 93 -11.52 -2.58 -14.28
CA GLY A 93 -10.08 -2.84 -14.40
C GLY A 93 -9.79 -4.27 -14.88
N VAL A 94 -8.91 -4.43 -15.87
CA VAL A 94 -8.41 -5.73 -16.32
C VAL A 94 -7.83 -6.49 -15.11
N LYS A 95 -8.42 -7.64 -14.77
CA LYS A 95 -8.02 -8.47 -13.62
C LYS A 95 -6.77 -9.29 -13.95
N THR A 96 -5.61 -8.66 -13.92
CA THR A 96 -4.34 -9.34 -14.20
C THR A 96 -3.86 -10.16 -13.00
N ALA A 97 -3.04 -11.19 -13.26
CA ALA A 97 -2.42 -11.97 -12.19
C ALA A 97 -1.56 -11.09 -11.26
N ALA A 98 -0.83 -10.12 -11.82
CA ALA A 98 -0.04 -9.16 -11.07
C ALA A 98 -0.89 -8.29 -10.13
N ASN A 99 -2.03 -7.76 -10.60
CA ASN A 99 -2.95 -6.98 -9.76
C ASN A 99 -3.60 -7.83 -8.66
N ARG A 100 -3.94 -9.10 -8.94
CA ARG A 100 -4.44 -10.02 -7.91
C ARG A 100 -3.39 -10.31 -6.83
N ALA A 101 -2.16 -10.59 -7.25
CA ALA A 101 -1.04 -10.84 -6.33
C ALA A 101 -0.73 -9.61 -5.46
N ALA A 102 -0.65 -8.42 -6.06
CA ALA A 102 -0.45 -7.18 -5.31
C ALA A 102 -1.57 -6.90 -4.31
N ARG A 103 -2.84 -7.10 -4.70
CA ARG A 103 -3.99 -6.95 -3.79
C ARG A 103 -3.92 -7.94 -2.63
N ALA A 104 -3.62 -9.20 -2.91
CA ALA A 104 -3.45 -10.22 -1.87
C ALA A 104 -2.31 -9.85 -0.90
N ALA A 105 -1.17 -9.39 -1.44
CA ALA A 105 -0.04 -8.95 -0.62
C ALA A 105 -0.42 -7.78 0.31
N TRP A 106 -1.09 -6.75 -0.20
CA TRP A 106 -1.52 -5.61 0.62
C TRP A 106 -2.58 -5.98 1.66
N SER A 107 -3.49 -6.90 1.33
CA SER A 107 -4.43 -7.47 2.32
C SER A 107 -3.69 -8.19 3.44
N CYS A 108 -2.70 -9.02 3.12
CA CYS A 108 -1.88 -9.72 4.10
C CYS A 108 -1.02 -8.75 4.93
N VAL A 109 -0.49 -7.70 4.32
CA VAL A 109 0.24 -6.62 5.02
C VAL A 109 -0.68 -5.95 6.05
N GLY A 110 -1.89 -5.55 5.66
CA GLY A 110 -2.85 -4.95 6.58
C GLY A 110 -3.23 -5.88 7.73
N ALA A 111 -3.60 -7.13 7.41
CA ALA A 111 -3.93 -8.14 8.42
C ALA A 111 -2.74 -8.44 9.36
N GLY A 112 -1.52 -8.52 8.82
CA GLY A 112 -0.30 -8.74 9.57
C GLY A 112 0.02 -7.60 10.53
N ILE A 113 -0.19 -6.34 10.12
CA ILE A 113 -0.03 -5.18 11.00
C ILE A 113 -1.03 -5.24 12.16
N PHE A 114 -2.32 -5.48 11.89
CA PHE A 114 -3.32 -5.56 12.96
C PHE A 114 -3.08 -6.74 13.90
N ALA A 115 -2.71 -7.91 13.37
CA ALA A 115 -2.32 -9.07 14.18
C ALA A 115 -1.08 -8.79 15.03
N GLY A 116 -0.08 -8.10 14.47
CA GLY A 116 1.13 -7.66 15.17
C GLY A 116 0.82 -6.71 16.32
N ILE A 117 0.01 -5.67 16.06
CA ILE A 117 -0.46 -4.74 17.10
C ILE A 117 -1.21 -5.49 18.21
N ALA A 118 -2.13 -6.40 17.86
CA ALA A 118 -2.88 -7.18 18.84
C ALA A 118 -1.96 -8.07 19.69
N SER A 119 -0.95 -8.70 19.08
CA SER A 119 0.05 -9.51 19.78
C SER A 119 0.87 -8.66 20.75
N MET A 120 1.38 -7.51 20.31
CA MET A 120 2.15 -6.60 21.16
C MET A 120 1.31 -6.02 22.29
N ALA A 121 0.03 -5.72 22.05
CA ALA A 121 -0.91 -5.30 23.09
C ALA A 121 -1.15 -6.41 24.13
N ALA A 122 -1.32 -7.67 23.71
CA ALA A 122 -1.45 -8.81 24.62
C ALA A 122 -0.18 -9.03 25.47
N VAL A 123 1.01 -8.88 24.87
CA VAL A 123 2.29 -8.91 25.59
C VAL A 123 2.40 -7.75 26.58
N SER A 124 2.03 -6.54 26.16
CA SER A 124 2.03 -5.34 27.02
C SER A 124 1.09 -5.50 28.21
N TRP A 125 -0.09 -6.08 28.01
CA TRP A 125 -1.00 -6.41 29.10
C TRP A 125 -0.35 -7.39 30.07
N ARG A 126 0.22 -8.49 29.56
CA ARG A 126 0.79 -9.54 30.40
C ARG A 126 2.03 -9.11 31.19
N LEU A 127 2.89 -8.30 30.59
CA LEU A 127 4.19 -7.90 31.17
C LEU A 127 4.18 -6.50 31.81
N GLY A 128 3.06 -5.77 31.73
CA GLY A 128 2.95 -4.40 32.23
C GLY A 128 3.91 -3.43 31.54
N GLU A 129 4.52 -2.52 32.31
CA GLU A 129 5.44 -1.49 31.82
C GLU A 129 6.61 -2.06 30.99
N ALA A 130 7.12 -3.24 31.36
CA ALA A 130 8.19 -3.90 30.61
C ALA A 130 7.74 -4.23 29.17
N GLY A 131 6.49 -4.65 28.98
CA GLY A 131 5.92 -4.95 27.67
C GLY A 131 5.48 -3.70 26.89
N ALA A 132 5.06 -2.64 27.57
CA ALA A 132 4.63 -1.39 26.94
C ALA A 132 5.73 -0.76 26.05
N SER A 133 7.00 -0.99 26.41
CA SER A 133 8.16 -0.57 25.62
C SER A 133 8.17 -1.13 24.18
N LEU A 134 7.57 -2.30 23.94
CA LEU A 134 7.47 -2.87 22.59
C LEU A 134 6.65 -1.99 21.65
N LEU A 135 5.64 -1.28 22.15
CA LEU A 135 4.75 -0.47 21.30
C LEU A 135 5.48 0.66 20.57
N TRP A 136 6.65 1.09 21.08
CA TRP A 136 7.51 2.05 20.40
C TRP A 136 8.15 1.52 19.11
N LEU A 137 8.19 0.20 18.92
CA LEU A 137 8.68 -0.44 17.70
C LEU A 137 7.63 -0.48 16.59
N LEU A 138 6.37 -0.10 16.87
CA LEU A 138 5.29 -0.19 15.88
C LEU A 138 5.59 0.56 14.57
N PRO A 139 6.08 1.83 14.57
CA PRO A 139 6.44 2.52 13.33
C PRO A 139 7.49 1.77 12.50
N SER A 140 8.52 1.24 13.17
CA SER A 140 9.58 0.44 12.55
C SER A 140 9.02 -0.84 11.93
N LEU A 141 8.21 -1.59 12.70
CA LEU A 141 7.58 -2.83 12.24
C LEU A 141 6.66 -2.60 11.04
N ILE A 142 5.86 -1.53 11.04
CA ILE A 142 4.98 -1.18 9.93
C ILE A 142 5.80 -0.90 8.65
N MET A 143 6.98 -0.27 8.77
CA MET A 143 7.87 -0.08 7.62
C MET A 143 8.41 -1.38 7.04
N VAL A 144 8.69 -2.38 7.87
CA VAL A 144 9.04 -3.73 7.39
C VAL A 144 7.89 -4.31 6.55
N PHE A 145 6.66 -4.23 7.04
CA PHE A 145 5.49 -4.72 6.31
C PHE A 145 5.26 -3.97 4.99
N TYR A 146 5.47 -2.65 4.96
CA TYR A 146 5.37 -1.88 3.71
C TYR A 146 6.49 -2.23 2.73
N GLY A 147 7.70 -2.52 3.22
CA GLY A 147 8.79 -3.06 2.41
C GLY A 147 8.38 -4.36 1.72
N LEU A 148 7.74 -5.28 2.44
CA LEU A 148 7.21 -6.52 1.88
C LEU A 148 6.13 -6.26 0.81
N GLY A 149 5.17 -5.36 1.10
CA GLY A 149 4.11 -4.98 0.15
C GLY A 149 4.67 -4.41 -1.15
N TRP A 150 5.62 -3.47 -1.04
CA TRP A 150 6.30 -2.89 -2.19
C TRP A 150 7.19 -3.89 -2.93
N GLY A 151 7.87 -4.80 -2.21
CA GLY A 151 8.71 -5.83 -2.80
C GLY A 151 7.92 -6.79 -3.69
N VAL A 152 6.75 -7.25 -3.24
CA VAL A 152 5.85 -8.05 -4.08
C VAL A 152 5.39 -7.27 -5.30
N CYS A 153 4.99 -6.00 -5.13
CA CYS A 153 4.59 -5.17 -6.26
C CYS A 153 5.74 -4.96 -7.26
N ALA A 154 6.96 -4.72 -6.79
CA ALA A 154 8.14 -4.57 -7.63
C ALA A 154 8.42 -5.83 -8.46
N ALA A 155 8.31 -7.01 -7.84
CA ALA A 155 8.50 -8.29 -8.51
C ALA A 155 7.41 -8.57 -9.55
N MET A 156 6.14 -8.34 -9.20
CA MET A 156 5.00 -8.64 -10.07
C MET A 156 4.91 -7.70 -11.28
N PHE A 157 5.25 -6.42 -11.09
CA PHE A 157 5.18 -5.40 -12.14
C PHE A 157 6.53 -5.12 -12.80
N ARG A 158 7.59 -5.85 -12.42
CA ARG A 158 8.97 -5.69 -12.92
C ARG A 158 9.42 -4.22 -12.95
N SER A 159 9.09 -3.48 -11.89
CA SER A 159 9.26 -2.03 -11.83
C SER A 159 10.36 -1.62 -10.86
N GLN A 160 11.43 -1.04 -11.40
CA GLN A 160 12.53 -0.50 -10.60
C GLN A 160 12.07 0.63 -9.66
N ARG A 161 11.05 1.40 -10.05
CA ARG A 161 10.51 2.47 -9.21
C ARG A 161 9.86 1.92 -7.93
N LEU A 162 9.15 0.81 -8.04
CA LEU A 162 8.54 0.13 -6.89
C LEU A 162 9.60 -0.56 -6.03
N LEU A 163 10.69 -1.03 -6.64
CA LEU A 163 11.84 -1.56 -5.89
C LEU A 163 12.49 -0.48 -5.01
N TRP A 164 12.61 0.76 -5.49
CA TRP A 164 13.11 1.85 -4.66
C TRP A 164 12.20 2.16 -3.46
N LEU A 165 10.88 2.01 -3.60
CA LEU A 165 9.95 2.13 -2.46
C LEU A 165 10.15 1.00 -1.45
N CYS A 166 10.35 -0.24 -1.93
CA CYS A 166 10.68 -1.38 -1.09
C CYS A 166 11.96 -1.16 -0.28
N ILE A 167 13.05 -0.76 -0.96
CA ILE A 167 14.33 -0.44 -0.31
C ILE A 167 14.14 0.72 0.67
N GLY A 168 13.44 1.79 0.26
CA GLY A 168 13.15 2.95 1.11
C GLY A 168 12.43 2.55 2.40
N SER A 169 11.42 1.69 2.33
CA SER A 169 10.71 1.19 3.51
C SER A 169 11.60 0.32 4.40
N PHE A 170 12.41 -0.58 3.81
CA PHE A 170 13.34 -1.39 4.61
C PHE A 170 14.48 -0.59 5.23
N VAL A 171 14.89 0.53 4.63
CA VAL A 171 15.85 1.46 5.23
C VAL A 171 15.18 2.31 6.31
N ALA A 172 13.93 2.74 6.10
CA ALA A 172 13.19 3.51 7.10
C ALA A 172 12.96 2.71 8.39
N ALA A 173 12.76 1.39 8.31
CA ALA A 173 12.53 0.55 9.49
C ALA A 173 13.64 0.64 10.56
N PRO A 174 14.93 0.34 10.28
CA PRO A 174 16.00 0.47 11.27
C PRO A 174 16.25 1.93 11.67
N VAL A 175 16.08 2.90 10.76
CA VAL A 175 16.19 4.33 11.09
C VAL A 175 15.17 4.71 12.14
N LEU A 176 13.90 4.32 11.98
CA LEU A 176 12.86 4.56 12.99
C LEU A 176 13.09 3.77 14.26
N GLY A 177 13.57 2.52 14.17
CA GLY A 177 13.93 1.72 15.35
C GLY A 177 15.03 2.37 16.19
N PHE A 178 16.00 3.02 15.55
CA PHE A 178 17.04 3.79 16.24
C PHE A 178 16.48 5.01 16.98
N MET A 179 15.37 5.58 16.51
CA MET A 179 14.71 6.75 17.08
C MET A 179 13.68 6.41 18.17
N THR A 180 13.60 5.14 18.60
CA THR A 180 12.72 4.72 19.70
C THR A 180 12.95 5.56 20.96
N ASN A 181 11.87 5.93 21.65
CA ASN A 181 11.86 6.87 22.79
C ASN A 181 12.28 8.31 22.46
N SER A 182 12.38 8.69 21.18
CA SER A 182 12.56 10.09 20.76
C SER A 182 11.28 10.65 20.15
N PRO A 183 10.89 11.92 20.44
CA PRO A 183 9.80 12.58 19.74
C PRO A 183 10.00 12.60 18.22
N ALA A 184 11.27 12.70 17.78
CA ALA A 184 11.63 12.74 16.36
C ALA A 184 11.20 11.47 15.59
N LEU A 185 10.95 10.34 16.27
CA LEU A 185 10.36 9.13 15.70
C LEU A 185 9.10 9.43 14.90
N TYR A 186 8.15 10.15 15.49
CA TYR A 186 6.83 10.38 14.88
C TYR A 186 6.88 11.36 13.72
N LEU A 187 7.81 12.32 13.76
CA LEU A 187 8.06 13.21 12.63
C LEU A 187 8.71 12.46 11.46
N ALA A 188 9.74 11.66 11.74
CA ALA A 188 10.38 10.81 10.73
C ALA A 188 9.40 9.80 10.15
N TYR A 189 8.53 9.23 10.99
CA TYR A 189 7.50 8.30 10.56
C TYR A 189 6.44 8.97 9.68
N ALA A 190 6.00 10.19 10.02
CA ALA A 190 5.10 10.97 9.18
C ALA A 190 5.70 11.22 7.78
N LEU A 191 6.98 11.63 7.73
CA LEU A 191 7.69 11.82 6.47
C LEU A 191 7.79 10.53 5.67
N ALA A 192 8.11 9.40 6.32
CA ALA A 192 8.16 8.09 5.68
C ALA A 192 6.79 7.69 5.10
N LEU A 193 5.70 7.84 5.86
CA LEU A 193 4.34 7.55 5.40
C LEU A 193 3.93 8.42 4.21
N LEU A 194 4.25 9.72 4.25
CA LEU A 194 3.93 10.61 3.14
C LEU A 194 4.76 10.26 1.89
N ALA A 195 6.07 10.08 2.03
CA ALA A 195 6.98 9.84 0.92
C ALA A 195 6.83 8.43 0.31
N LEU A 196 6.63 7.40 1.13
CA LEU A 196 6.63 6.00 0.71
C LEU A 196 5.23 5.41 0.51
N MET A 197 4.17 6.10 0.95
CA MET A 197 2.79 5.66 0.76
C MET A 197 1.93 6.73 0.08
N ALA A 198 1.87 7.95 0.63
CA ALA A 198 0.94 8.96 0.13
C ALA A 198 1.29 9.39 -1.31
N VAL A 199 2.53 9.82 -1.52
CA VAL A 199 3.05 10.26 -2.82
C VAL A 199 2.96 9.16 -3.89
N PRO A 200 3.50 7.94 -3.68
CA PRO A 200 3.38 6.89 -4.68
C PRO A 200 1.93 6.45 -4.89
N GLY A 201 1.10 6.41 -3.85
CA GLY A 201 -0.33 6.14 -3.99
C GLY A 201 -1.03 7.15 -4.91
N PHE A 202 -0.73 8.44 -4.76
CA PHE A 202 -1.23 9.49 -5.65
C PHE A 202 -0.74 9.32 -7.09
N LEU A 203 0.55 9.05 -7.29
CA LEU A 203 1.12 8.83 -8.62
C LEU A 203 0.50 7.62 -9.33
N LEU A 204 0.26 6.53 -8.60
CA LEU A 204 -0.40 5.33 -9.12
C LEU A 204 -1.87 5.60 -9.48
N MET A 205 -2.60 6.36 -8.66
CA MET A 205 -3.96 6.79 -8.96
C MET A 205 -4.01 7.59 -10.27
N ARG A 206 -3.14 8.60 -10.42
CA ARG A 206 -3.07 9.40 -11.65
C ARG A 206 -2.70 8.60 -12.89
N ALA A 207 -1.79 7.64 -12.76
CA ALA A 207 -1.41 6.75 -13.84
C ALA A 207 -2.59 5.86 -14.28
N ALA A 208 -3.38 5.36 -13.33
CA ALA A 208 -4.57 4.59 -13.62
C ALA A 208 -5.66 5.43 -14.30
N ASP A 209 -5.90 6.66 -13.84
CA ASP A 209 -6.88 7.57 -14.45
C ASP A 209 -6.52 7.94 -15.89
N ALA A 210 -5.24 8.23 -16.15
CA ALA A 210 -4.73 8.52 -17.48
C ALA A 210 -4.91 7.32 -18.44
N ALA A 211 -4.65 6.10 -17.98
CA ALA A 211 -4.87 4.90 -18.76
C ALA A 211 -6.36 4.68 -19.09
N HIS A 212 -7.26 4.91 -18.12
CA HIS A 212 -8.71 4.81 -18.36
C HIS A 212 -9.25 5.88 -19.33
N ALA A 213 -8.65 7.07 -19.35
CA ALA A 213 -9.03 8.13 -20.29
C ALA A 213 -8.63 7.78 -21.73
N ALA A 214 -7.43 7.23 -21.93
CA ALA A 214 -6.93 6.83 -23.26
C ALA A 214 -7.78 5.74 -23.93
N HIS A 215 -8.39 4.83 -23.16
CA HIS A 215 -9.30 3.80 -23.68
C HIS A 215 -10.71 4.32 -24.03
N ARG A 216 -11.10 5.52 -23.57
CA ARG A 216 -12.43 6.10 -23.83
C ARG A 216 -12.49 7.05 -25.02
N THR A 217 -11.36 7.47 -25.58
CA THR A 217 -11.30 8.22 -26.84
C THR A 217 -11.15 7.23 -28.00
N PRO A 218 -12.24 6.85 -28.71
CA PRO A 218 -12.08 6.20 -30.00
C PRO A 218 -11.34 7.17 -30.90
N THR A 219 -10.19 6.75 -31.41
CA THR A 219 -9.54 7.41 -32.55
C THR A 219 -10.56 7.47 -33.68
N ALA A 220 -11.08 8.67 -33.95
CA ALA A 220 -11.87 8.98 -35.13
C ALA A 220 -10.99 8.98 -36.38
#